data_AF-A0A4T0GYH2-F1
#
_entry.id   AF-A0A4T0GYH2-F1
#
_cell.length_a   1.000
_cell.length_b   1.000
_cell.length_c   1.000
_cell.angle_alpha   90.00
_cell.angle_beta   90.00
_cell.angle_gamma   90.00
#
_symmetry.space_group_name_H-M   'P 1'
#
loop_
_entity.id
_entity.type
_entity.pdbx_description
1 polymer ?
#
loop_
_entity_poly.entity_id
_entity_poly.type
_entity_poly.pdbx_seq_one_letter_code
_entity_poly.pdbx_strand_id
1 'polypeptide(L)'
;MDFSRFSGPERLQLNQYIQKKEMKDFMQLYSNLVQRCFEDCSNDFTSRALSTNEKTCSENCVGKFLKHSERIGARFAEQNAEMMEQQAKLR
;
A
#
# COMPACT_ATOMS: atom_id res chain seq x y z
N MET A 1 10.86 10.95 7.27
CA MET A 1 10.31 12.31 7.41
C MET A 1 10.96 12.95 8.63
N ASP A 2 11.58 14.12 8.49
CA ASP A 2 12.26 14.80 9.59
C ASP A 2 11.30 15.75 10.32
N PHE A 3 10.82 15.34 11.50
CA PHE A 3 9.89 16.09 12.34
C PHE A 3 10.60 16.95 13.39
N SER A 4 11.93 17.00 13.36
CA SER A 4 12.72 17.70 14.36
C SER A 4 12.45 19.21 14.41
N ARG A 5 11.92 19.78 13.32
CA ARG A 5 11.65 21.20 13.13
C ARG A 5 10.37 21.74 13.80
N PHE A 6 9.48 20.88 14.28
CA PHE A 6 8.21 21.28 14.89
C PHE A 6 8.29 21.42 16.42
N SER A 7 7.50 22.33 17.00
CA SER A 7 7.37 22.51 18.45
C SER A 7 6.72 21.28 19.12
N GLY A 8 6.91 21.13 20.44
CA GLY A 8 6.36 20.01 21.23
C GLY A 8 4.86 19.72 21.00
N PRO A 9 3.95 20.72 21.10
CA PRO A 9 2.52 20.50 20.84
C PRO A 9 2.20 20.20 19.37
N GLU A 10 2.93 20.77 18.41
CA GLU A 10 2.74 20.50 16.98
C GLU A 10 3.13 19.06 16.61
N ARG A 11 4.19 18.51 17.22
CA ARG A 11 4.58 17.11 17.02
C ARG A 11 3.50 16.13 17.46
N LEU A 12 2.80 16.41 18.56
CA LEU A 12 1.71 15.55 19.05
C LEU A 12 0.54 15.54 18.07
N GLN A 13 0.11 16.71 17.59
CA GLN A 13 -0.95 16.82 16.60
C GLN A 13 -0.57 16.13 15.29
N LEU A 14 0.69 16.28 14.85
CA LEU A 14 1.21 15.62 13.66
C LEU A 14 1.22 14.09 13.80
N ASN A 15 1.67 13.56 14.93
CA ASN A 15 1.65 12.11 15.19
C ASN A 15 0.23 11.55 15.15
N GLN A 16 -0.75 12.24 15.74
CA GLN A 16 -2.16 11.85 15.66
C GLN A 16 -2.68 11.86 14.23
N TYR A 17 -2.30 12.85 13.44
CA TYR A 17 -2.65 12.93 12.03
C TYR A 17 -2.03 11.76 11.23
N ILE A 18 -0.75 11.45 11.47
CA ILE A 18 -0.05 10.34 10.82
C ILE A 18 -0.75 9.01 11.10
N GLN A 19 -1.06 8.70 12.37
CA GLN A 19 -1.75 7.46 12.73
C GLN A 19 -3.13 7.34 12.05
N LYS A 20 -3.90 8.44 12.01
CA LYS A 20 -5.18 8.47 11.29
C LYS A 20 -4.99 8.23 9.79
N LYS A 21 -3.93 8.79 9.22
CA LYS A 21 -3.61 8.64 7.80
C LYS A 21 -3.19 7.22 7.47
N GLU A 22 -2.36 6.59 8.29
CA GLU A 22 -1.97 5.18 8.16
C GLU A 22 -3.19 4.26 8.15
N MET A 23 -4.13 4.45 9.08
CA MET A 23 -5.37 3.67 9.12
C MET A 23 -6.21 3.87 7.84
N LYS A 24 -6.35 5.11 7.37
CA LYS A 24 -7.08 5.40 6.13
C LYS A 24 -6.42 4.74 4.92
N ASP A 25 -5.10 4.80 4.82
CA ASP A 25 -4.36 4.23 3.71
C ASP A 25 -4.41 2.70 3.73
N PHE A 26 -4.39 2.09 4.92
CA PHE A 26 -4.63 0.66 5.09
C PHE A 26 -6.04 0.24 4.62
N MET A 27 -7.07 0.98 4.98
CA MET A 27 -8.44 0.66 4.54
C MET A 27 -8.61 0.80 3.03
N GLN A 28 -7.95 1.80 2.42
CA GLN A 28 -7.92 1.94 0.96
C GLN A 28 -7.21 0.77 0.28
N LEU A 29 -6.05 0.36 0.81
CA LEU A 29 -5.29 -0.81 0.35
C LEU A 29 -6.16 -2.06 0.40
N TYR A 30 -6.82 -2.30 1.54
CA TYR A 30 -7.73 -3.43 1.73
C TYR A 30 -8.86 -3.44 0.70
N SER A 31 -9.58 -2.32 0.55
CA SER A 31 -10.70 -2.23 -0.40
C SER A 31 -10.26 -2.48 -1.84
N ASN A 32 -9.15 -1.86 -2.25
CA ASN A 32 -8.62 -2.03 -3.61
C ASN A 32 -8.17 -3.47 -3.87
N LEU A 33 -7.56 -4.11 -2.88
CA LEU A 33 -7.08 -5.48 -3.01
C LEU A 33 -8.24 -6.47 -3.09
N VAL A 34 -9.27 -6.29 -2.25
CA VAL A 34 -10.49 -7.10 -2.30
C VAL A 34 -11.14 -6.97 -3.67
N GLN A 35 -11.34 -5.75 -4.17
CA GLN A 35 -11.93 -5.53 -5.50
C GLN A 35 -11.10 -6.21 -6.59
N ARG A 36 -9.78 -6.01 -6.59
CA ARG A 36 -8.90 -6.59 -7.61
C ARG A 36 -8.94 -8.11 -7.62
N CYS A 37 -8.80 -8.75 -6.45
CA CYS A 37 -8.82 -10.21 -6.41
C CYS A 37 -10.21 -10.76 -6.74
N PHE A 38 -11.29 -10.04 -6.42
CA PHE A 38 -12.63 -10.43 -6.86
C PHE A 38 -12.75 -10.39 -8.39
N GLU A 39 -12.33 -9.29 -9.03
CA GLU A 39 -12.35 -9.12 -10.50
C GLU A 39 -11.46 -10.15 -11.23
N ASP A 40 -10.28 -10.45 -10.69
CA ASP A 40 -9.32 -11.37 -11.31
C ASP A 40 -9.67 -12.86 -11.09
N CYS A 41 -10.26 -13.20 -9.93
CA CYS A 41 -10.41 -14.60 -9.51
C CYS A 41 -11.84 -15.13 -9.44
N SER A 42 -12.86 -14.30 -9.18
CA SER A 42 -14.25 -14.77 -9.06
C SER A 42 -14.92 -14.73 -10.44
N ASN A 43 -14.89 -15.85 -11.14
CA ASN A 43 -15.30 -15.94 -12.54
C ASN A 43 -16.42 -16.97 -12.78
N ASP A 44 -16.80 -17.77 -11.78
CA ASP A 44 -17.94 -18.67 -11.83
C ASP A 44 -19.08 -18.15 -10.94
N PHE A 45 -20.22 -17.83 -11.58
CA PHE A 45 -21.40 -17.30 -10.91
C PHE A 45 -22.56 -18.31 -10.84
N THR A 46 -22.28 -19.61 -10.98
CA THR A 46 -23.28 -20.69 -10.87
C THR A 46 -23.61 -21.08 -9.42
N SER A 47 -22.79 -20.65 -8.46
CA SER A 47 -22.91 -20.98 -7.04
C SER A 47 -22.76 -19.72 -6.16
N ARG A 48 -23.31 -19.77 -4.94
CA ARG A 48 -23.08 -18.73 -3.91
C ARG A 48 -21.75 -18.90 -3.17
N ALA A 49 -21.12 -20.07 -3.28
CA ALA A 49 -19.88 -20.39 -2.60
C ALA A 49 -18.74 -20.45 -3.61
N LEU A 50 -17.58 -19.88 -3.23
CA LEU A 50 -16.36 -19.96 -4.02
C LEU A 50 -15.92 -21.42 -4.19
N SER A 51 -15.55 -21.76 -5.43
CA SER A 51 -14.90 -23.02 -5.74
C SER A 51 -13.50 -23.11 -5.12
N THR A 52 -12.92 -24.31 -5.07
CA THR A 52 -11.54 -24.48 -4.60
C THR A 52 -10.54 -23.67 -5.42
N ASN A 53 -10.74 -23.60 -6.74
CA ASN A 53 -9.86 -22.86 -7.65
C ASN A 53 -9.92 -21.35 -7.38
N GLU A 54 -11.12 -20.78 -7.19
CA GLU A 54 -11.29 -19.35 -6.90
C GLU A 54 -10.70 -18.97 -5.53
N LYS A 55 -10.82 -19.85 -4.52
CA LYS A 55 -10.17 -19.67 -3.22
C LYS A 55 -8.66 -19.61 -3.34
N THR A 56 -8.05 -20.61 -4.00
CA THR A 56 -6.61 -20.65 -4.22
C THR A 56 -6.13 -19.47 -5.08
N CYS A 57 -6.91 -19.06 -6.09
CA CYS A 57 -6.60 -17.85 -6.85
C CYS A 57 -6.60 -16.60 -5.95
N SER A 58 -7.62 -16.43 -5.12
CA SER A 58 -7.75 -15.27 -4.22
C SER A 58 -6.59 -15.19 -3.22
N GLU A 59 -6.20 -16.31 -2.61
CA GLU A 59 -5.04 -16.38 -1.69
C GLU A 59 -3.74 -15.99 -2.40
N ASN A 60 -3.52 -16.54 -3.61
CA ASN A 60 -2.35 -16.21 -4.42
C ASN A 60 -2.35 -14.75 -4.89
N CYS A 61 -3.52 -14.21 -5.24
CA CYS A 61 -3.68 -12.82 -5.65
C CYS A 61 -3.25 -11.87 -4.52
N VAL A 62 -3.76 -12.08 -3.30
CA VAL A 62 -3.39 -11.29 -2.12
C VAL A 62 -1.89 -11.40 -1.85
N GLY A 63 -1.36 -12.63 -1.77
CA GLY A 63 0.05 -12.86 -1.50
C GLY A 63 0.99 -12.24 -2.55
N LYS A 64 0.62 -12.35 -3.83
CA LYS A 64 1.37 -11.76 -4.94
C LYS A 64 1.32 -10.24 -4.91
N PHE A 65 0.15 -9.65 -4.65
CA PHE A 65 -0.02 -8.21 -4.61
C PHE A 65 0.78 -7.55 -3.48
N LEU A 66 0.77 -8.14 -2.27
CA LEU A 66 1.52 -7.60 -1.14
C LEU A 66 3.03 -7.65 -1.39
N LYS A 67 3.56 -8.79 -1.84
CA LYS A 67 4.98 -8.92 -2.23
C LYS A 67 5.37 -7.96 -3.36
N HIS A 68 4.46 -7.77 -4.33
CA HIS A 68 4.66 -6.84 -5.42
C HIS A 68 4.71 -5.38 -4.91
N SER A 69 3.79 -5.01 -4.03
CA SER A 69 3.72 -3.67 -3.43
C SER A 69 4.96 -3.36 -2.60
N GLU A 70 5.44 -4.30 -1.79
CA GLU A 70 6.70 -4.18 -1.05
C GLU A 70 7.90 -3.96 -1.99
N ARG A 71 8.01 -4.78 -3.04
CA ARG A 71 9.10 -4.67 -4.02
C ARG A 71 9.07 -3.34 -4.77
N ILE A 72 7.90 -2.87 -5.19
CA ILE A 72 7.75 -1.56 -5.82
C ILE A 72 8.13 -0.46 -4.82
N GLY A 73 7.66 -0.55 -3.57
CA GLY A 73 7.99 0.42 -2.52
C GLY A 73 9.50 0.58 -2.32
N ALA A 74 10.23 -0.53 -2.27
CA ALA A 74 11.70 -0.51 -2.16
C ALA A 74 12.37 0.20 -3.35
N ARG A 75 11.97 -0.14 -4.58
CA ARG A 75 12.53 0.50 -5.80
C ARG A 75 12.14 1.96 -5.90
N PHE A 76 10.93 2.31 -5.49
CA PHE A 76 10.47 3.70 -5.45
C PHE A 76 11.30 4.53 -4.48
N ALA A 77 11.62 3.99 -3.29
CA ALA A 77 12.47 4.67 -2.32
C ALA A 77 13.89 4.93 -2.86
N GLU A 78 14.49 3.94 -3.53
CA GLU A 78 15.80 4.08 -4.19
C GLU A 78 15.77 5.18 -5.25
N GLN A 79 14.81 5.12 -6.17
CA GLN A 79 14.68 6.11 -7.26
C GLN A 79 14.39 7.51 -6.74
N ASN A 80 13.59 7.64 -5.68
CA ASN A 80 13.33 8.92 -5.05
C ASN A 80 14.59 9.51 -4.40
N ALA A 81 15.46 8.69 -3.81
CA ALA A 81 16.74 9.14 -3.28
C ALA A 81 17.68 9.62 -4.40
N GLU A 82 17.78 8.89 -5.51
CA GLU A 82 18.56 9.27 -6.68
C GLU A 82 18.08 10.61 -7.27
N MET A 83 16.77 10.82 -7.40
CA MET A 83 16.21 12.09 -7.88
C MET A 83 16.56 13.26 -6.96
N MET A 84 16.50 13.08 -5.63
CA MET A 84 16.89 14.14 -4.69
C MET A 84 18.38 14.47 -4.80
N GLU A 85 19.25 13.47 -5.00
CA GLU A 85 20.69 13.68 -5.19
C GLU A 85 20.97 14.45 -6.49
N GLN A 86 20.30 14.08 -7.58
CA GLN A 86 20.41 14.81 -8.86
C GLN A 86 19.94 16.26 -8.73
N GLN A 87 18.83 16.50 -8.03
CA GLN A 87 18.31 17.84 -7.78
C GLN A 87 19.25 18.69 -6.92
N ALA A 88 19.97 18.06 -5.97
CA ALA A 88 20.99 18.74 -5.18
C ALA A 88 22.23 19.12 -5.99
N LYS A 89 22.61 18.31 -7.00
CA LYS A 89 23.74 18.60 -7.92
C LYS A 89 23.43 19.70 -8.94
N LEU A 90 22.16 19.97 -9.21
CA LEU A 90 21.69 21.04 -10.11
C LEU A 90 21.58 22.41 -9.43
N ARG A 91 21.75 22.46 -8.11
CA ARG A 91 21.76 23.69 -7.30
C ARG A 91 23.19 24.08 -6.95
#